data_AF-A0A834JJQ4-F1
#
_entry.id   AF-A0A834JJQ4-F1
#
_cell.length_a   1.000
_cell.length_b   1.000
_cell.length_c   1.000
_cell.angle_alpha   90.00
_cell.angle_beta   90.00
_cell.angle_gamma   90.00
#
_symmetry.space_group_name_H-M   'P 1'
#
loop_
_entity.id
_entity.type
_entity.pdbx_description
1 polymer ?
#
loop_
_entity_poly.entity_id
_entity_poly.type
_entity_poly.pdbx_seq_one_letter_code
_entity_poly.pdbx_strand_id
1 'polypeptide(L)'
;MAHYKGAASEAGRAMQLMKKREIAQQEIELRKKKIEDDLKIHNIENKFATHYNAVEQQLKTSTIGLVTLNEMKAKQENIVKERERKLAQKEQEKEQEKERALAAKQAEKNKQKRQIQALSFNLDEESEQSDEESDAKSDKSEKSKNESYGPVIKKIKKNPDVDTSFLPDREREEEENRLREELRQEWAQKQNALKEEEIEITFSYWDGSGHRRSVIMKKGNSIYQLLQRCLEVLRREFSELKTVMADQLMYVKEDLILPHHYTFYDFIVTKARGKSGPLFTFDVHDDIRVMHDASVETEESHAGKVLLRSWYERNKHIFPASRWEPFDPTKSYDKYTVSDKNKKKDLIK
;
A
#
# COMPACT_ATOMS: atom_id res chain seq x y z
N MET A 1 -48.08 -40.22 -54.28
CA MET A 1 -46.70 -39.89 -54.68
C MET A 1 -46.68 -38.46 -55.20
N ALA A 2 -46.13 -37.53 -54.42
CA ALA A 2 -45.69 -36.22 -54.91
C ALA A 2 -44.48 -35.82 -54.05
N HIS A 3 -43.31 -36.32 -54.43
CA HIS A 3 -42.05 -35.90 -53.80
C HIS A 3 -41.73 -34.49 -54.30
N TYR A 4 -41.91 -33.51 -53.43
CA TYR A 4 -41.50 -32.13 -53.64
C TYR A 4 -39.96 -32.07 -53.68
N LYS A 5 -39.39 -32.07 -54.89
CA LYS A 5 -37.98 -31.77 -55.14
C LYS A 5 -37.75 -30.26 -55.08
N GLY A 6 -37.81 -29.70 -53.88
CA GLY A 6 -37.31 -28.34 -53.61
C GLY A 6 -35.79 -28.34 -53.77
N ALA A 7 -35.29 -27.40 -54.58
CA ALA A 7 -33.92 -27.36 -55.08
C ALA A 7 -32.87 -27.43 -53.97
N ALA A 8 -31.80 -28.20 -54.18
CA ALA A 8 -30.61 -28.25 -53.33
C ALA A 8 -30.01 -26.85 -53.00
N SER A 9 -30.34 -25.82 -53.80
CA SER A 9 -30.02 -24.42 -53.56
C SER A 9 -30.73 -23.80 -52.33
N GLU A 10 -31.99 -24.14 -52.06
CA GLU A 10 -32.71 -23.65 -50.87
C GLU A 10 -32.18 -24.30 -49.58
N ALA A 11 -31.77 -25.57 -49.64
CA ALA A 11 -31.14 -26.26 -48.52
C ALA A 11 -29.80 -25.60 -48.12
N GLY A 12 -29.00 -25.18 -49.09
CA GLY A 12 -27.75 -24.44 -48.85
C GLY A 12 -28.00 -23.07 -48.19
N ARG A 13 -29.02 -22.34 -48.66
CA ARG A 13 -29.41 -21.05 -48.08
C ARG A 13 -29.93 -21.21 -46.64
N ALA A 14 -30.73 -22.24 -46.37
CA ALA A 14 -31.22 -22.56 -45.03
C ALA A 14 -30.08 -22.92 -44.08
N MET A 15 -29.11 -23.73 -44.53
CA MET A 15 -27.92 -24.09 -43.74
C MET A 15 -27.05 -22.87 -43.43
N GLN A 16 -26.88 -21.95 -44.39
CA GLN A 16 -26.10 -20.74 -44.17
C GLN A 16 -26.77 -19.77 -43.18
N LEU A 17 -28.11 -19.70 -43.19
CA LEU A 17 -28.87 -18.92 -42.22
C LEU A 17 -28.83 -19.56 -40.81
N MET A 18 -28.86 -20.89 -40.72
CA MET A 18 -28.66 -21.59 -39.44
C MET A 18 -27.25 -21.36 -38.88
N LYS A 19 -26.21 -21.48 -39.72
CA LYS A 19 -24.82 -21.20 -39.33
C LYS A 19 -24.62 -19.76 -38.88
N LYS A 20 -25.26 -18.79 -39.56
CA LYS A 20 -25.25 -17.38 -39.11
C LYS A 20 -25.95 -17.18 -37.76
N ARG A 21 -27.05 -17.88 -37.50
CA ARG A 21 -27.74 -17.83 -36.19
C ARG A 21 -26.89 -18.44 -35.07
N GLU A 22 -26.21 -19.54 -35.36
CA GLU A 22 -25.32 -20.21 -34.40
C GLU A 22 -24.12 -19.33 -34.04
N ILE A 23 -23.47 -18.71 -35.03
CA ILE A 23 -22.38 -17.75 -34.80
C ILE A 23 -22.87 -16.55 -33.98
N ALA A 24 -24.04 -16.00 -34.31
CA ALA A 24 -24.62 -14.89 -33.55
C ALA A 24 -24.95 -15.28 -32.10
N GLN A 25 -25.43 -16.51 -31.86
CA GLN A 25 -25.67 -17.03 -30.50
C GLN A 25 -24.35 -17.19 -29.72
N GLN A 26 -23.31 -17.72 -30.36
CA GLN A 26 -21.98 -17.87 -29.75
C GLN A 26 -21.36 -16.50 -29.44
N GLU A 27 -21.51 -15.49 -30.31
CA GLU A 27 -21.02 -14.14 -30.05
C GLU A 27 -21.78 -13.47 -28.89
N ILE A 28 -23.09 -13.69 -28.79
CA ILE A 28 -23.90 -13.22 -27.66
C ILE A 28 -23.46 -13.89 -26.36
N GLU A 29 -23.20 -15.20 -26.38
CA GLU A 29 -22.76 -15.94 -25.20
C GLU A 29 -21.36 -15.51 -24.75
N LEU A 30 -20.43 -15.30 -25.69
CA LEU A 30 -19.11 -14.74 -25.41
C LEU A 30 -19.19 -13.32 -24.86
N ARG A 31 -20.05 -12.45 -25.42
CA ARG A 31 -20.30 -11.10 -24.84
C ARG A 31 -20.89 -11.19 -23.44
N LYS A 32 -21.84 -12.10 -23.19
CA LYS A 32 -22.42 -12.31 -21.86
C LYS A 32 -21.36 -12.76 -20.86
N LYS A 33 -20.51 -13.73 -21.21
CA LYS A 33 -19.40 -14.17 -20.35
C LYS A 33 -18.40 -13.04 -20.09
N LYS A 34 -18.05 -12.26 -21.12
CA LYS A 34 -17.16 -11.10 -20.96
C LYS A 34 -17.74 -10.05 -20.02
N ILE A 35 -19.04 -9.75 -20.14
CA ILE A 35 -19.76 -8.85 -19.23
C ILE A 35 -19.82 -9.44 -17.82
N GLU A 36 -20.04 -10.75 -17.67
CA GLU A 36 -20.05 -11.42 -16.37
C GLU A 36 -18.68 -11.37 -15.68
N ASP A 37 -17.60 -11.61 -16.43
CA ASP A 37 -16.23 -11.51 -15.94
C ASP A 37 -15.86 -10.06 -15.58
N ASP A 38 -16.28 -9.08 -16.38
CA ASP A 38 -16.11 -7.64 -16.09
C ASP A 38 -16.97 -7.18 -14.89
N LEU A 39 -18.15 -7.77 -14.66
CA LEU A 39 -19.01 -7.53 -13.49
C LEU A 39 -18.54 -8.28 -12.24
N LYS A 40 -17.76 -9.36 -12.40
CA LYS A 40 -17.00 -10.05 -11.34
C LYS A 40 -15.82 -9.21 -10.87
N ILE A 41 -16.04 -7.90 -10.74
CA ILE A 41 -15.13 -6.96 -10.11
C ILE A 41 -14.80 -7.50 -8.71
N HIS A 42 -13.54 -7.87 -8.53
CA HIS A 42 -12.83 -8.33 -7.33
C HIS A 42 -13.05 -7.50 -6.04
N ASN A 43 -13.92 -6.49 -6.04
CA ASN A 43 -14.10 -5.51 -4.98
C ASN A 43 -15.36 -5.66 -4.14
N ILE A 44 -16.36 -6.48 -4.51
CA ILE A 44 -17.59 -6.59 -3.70
C ILE A 44 -17.44 -7.69 -2.64
N GLU A 45 -16.87 -8.84 -3.00
CA GLU A 45 -16.61 -9.92 -2.04
C GLU A 45 -15.60 -9.49 -0.96
N ASN A 46 -14.57 -8.71 -1.32
CA ASN A 46 -13.59 -8.19 -0.37
C ASN A 46 -14.12 -7.03 0.50
N LYS A 47 -15.17 -6.31 0.07
CA LYS A 47 -15.79 -5.24 0.89
C LYS A 47 -16.70 -5.78 2.00
N PHE A 48 -17.26 -6.97 1.83
CA PHE A 48 -17.98 -7.67 2.90
C PHE A 48 -17.09 -8.62 3.71
N ALA A 49 -15.89 -8.95 3.20
CA ALA A 49 -14.84 -9.64 3.93
C ALA A 49 -14.11 -8.70 4.92
N THR A 50 -14.86 -8.04 5.79
CA THR A 50 -14.32 -7.58 7.08
C THR A 50 -14.01 -8.84 7.90
N HIS A 51 -12.84 -9.41 7.62
CA HIS A 51 -12.26 -10.66 8.11
C HIS A 51 -12.09 -10.77 9.64
N TYR A 52 -12.64 -9.82 10.40
CA TYR A 52 -12.69 -9.82 11.85
C TYR A 52 -13.90 -10.61 12.38
N ASN A 53 -15.06 -10.57 11.72
CA ASN A 53 -16.29 -11.07 12.33
C ASN A 53 -16.30 -12.60 12.55
N ALA A 54 -15.79 -13.39 11.60
CA ALA A 54 -15.82 -14.86 11.71
C ALA A 54 -14.86 -15.41 12.79
N VAL A 55 -13.63 -14.91 12.85
CA VAL A 55 -12.64 -15.33 13.86
C VAL A 55 -13.03 -14.83 15.24
N GLU A 56 -13.51 -13.59 15.33
CA GLU A 56 -13.95 -13.00 16.59
C GLU A 56 -15.20 -13.69 17.12
N GLN A 57 -16.16 -14.09 16.27
CA GLN A 57 -17.31 -14.89 16.67
C GLN A 57 -16.90 -16.27 17.19
N GLN A 58 -15.98 -16.97 16.50
CA GLN A 58 -15.48 -18.28 16.97
C GLN A 58 -14.71 -18.19 18.29
N LEU A 59 -13.92 -17.12 18.47
CA LEU A 59 -13.24 -16.85 19.74
C LEU A 59 -14.25 -16.54 20.84
N LYS A 60 -15.23 -15.67 20.58
CA LYS A 60 -16.30 -15.33 21.53
C LYS A 60 -17.09 -16.57 21.96
N THR A 61 -17.48 -17.45 21.04
CA THR A 61 -18.21 -18.67 21.40
C THR A 61 -17.35 -19.68 22.16
N SER A 62 -16.06 -19.78 21.84
CA SER A 62 -15.14 -20.76 22.45
C SER A 62 -14.58 -20.31 23.81
N THR A 63 -14.77 -19.04 24.16
CA THR A 63 -14.29 -18.41 25.40
C THR A 63 -15.43 -18.07 26.37
N ILE A 64 -16.67 -18.51 26.12
CA ILE A 64 -17.76 -18.39 27.11
C ILE A 64 -17.50 -19.38 28.26
N GLY A 65 -17.17 -18.85 29.46
CA GLY A 65 -16.95 -19.62 30.68
C GLY A 65 -15.75 -19.13 31.51
N LEU A 66 -15.47 -19.76 32.65
CA LEU A 66 -14.28 -19.47 33.44
C LEU A 66 -13.07 -20.15 32.77
N VAL A 67 -12.30 -19.37 32.01
CA VAL A 67 -11.15 -19.85 31.23
C VAL A 67 -9.88 -19.22 31.77
N THR A 68 -8.82 -20.01 31.92
CA THR A 68 -7.51 -19.48 32.33
C THR A 68 -6.84 -18.72 31.18
N LEU A 69 -5.99 -17.73 31.50
CA LEU A 69 -5.30 -16.92 30.49
C LEU A 69 -4.51 -17.79 29.49
N ASN A 70 -3.89 -18.88 29.96
CA ASN A 70 -3.14 -19.82 29.13
C ASN A 70 -4.05 -20.56 28.14
N GLU A 71 -5.24 -20.96 28.58
CA GLU A 71 -6.22 -21.65 27.73
C GLU A 71 -6.80 -20.71 26.66
N MET A 72 -6.99 -19.43 26.97
CA MET A 72 -7.43 -18.42 25.99
C MET A 72 -6.37 -18.19 24.90
N LYS A 73 -5.08 -18.11 25.28
CA LYS A 73 -3.96 -17.99 24.32
C LYS A 73 -3.84 -19.22 23.43
N ALA A 74 -3.94 -20.42 24.00
CA ALA A 74 -3.89 -21.66 23.23
C ALA A 74 -5.06 -21.77 22.22
N LYS A 75 -6.28 -21.38 22.63
CA LYS A 75 -7.45 -21.34 21.73
C LYS A 75 -7.28 -20.33 20.61
N GLN A 76 -6.72 -19.15 20.90
CA GLN A 76 -6.43 -18.13 19.90
C GLN A 76 -5.41 -18.59 18.86
N GLU A 77 -4.30 -19.19 19.31
CA GLU A 77 -3.25 -19.71 18.43
C GLU A 77 -3.78 -20.82 17.52
N ASN A 78 -4.59 -21.74 18.06
CA ASN A 78 -5.18 -22.84 17.30
C ASN A 78 -6.11 -22.34 16.19
N ILE A 79 -6.94 -21.33 16.46
CA ILE A 79 -7.87 -20.76 15.45
C ILE A 79 -7.10 -20.06 14.34
N VAL A 80 -6.03 -19.34 14.66
CA VAL A 80 -5.16 -18.69 13.67
C VAL A 80 -4.47 -19.75 12.79
N LYS A 81 -3.88 -20.78 13.41
CA LYS A 81 -3.19 -21.87 12.71
C LYS A 81 -4.11 -22.68 11.80
N GLU A 82 -5.35 -22.95 12.23
CA GLU A 82 -6.34 -23.64 11.40
C GLU A 82 -6.73 -22.80 10.18
N ARG A 83 -6.86 -21.48 10.35
CA ARG A 83 -7.16 -20.54 9.27
C ARG A 83 -6.02 -20.46 8.26
N GLU A 84 -4.78 -20.37 8.73
CA GLU A 84 -3.58 -20.39 7.88
C GLU A 84 -3.52 -21.69 7.06
N ARG A 85 -3.80 -22.83 7.69
CA ARG A 85 -3.86 -24.12 6.99
C ARG A 85 -4.95 -24.16 5.92
N LYS A 86 -6.14 -23.64 6.21
CA LYS A 86 -7.24 -23.56 5.21
C LYS A 86 -6.92 -22.62 4.06
N LEU A 87 -6.24 -21.51 4.32
CA LEU A 87 -5.79 -20.59 3.27
C LEU A 87 -4.74 -21.26 2.37
N ALA A 88 -3.75 -21.94 2.96
CA ALA A 88 -2.73 -22.68 2.21
C ALA A 88 -3.35 -23.80 1.36
N GLN A 89 -4.34 -24.54 1.89
CA GLN A 89 -5.06 -25.58 1.13
C GLN A 89 -5.84 -24.98 -0.05
N LYS A 90 -6.53 -23.86 0.16
CA LYS A 90 -7.29 -23.18 -0.90
C LYS A 90 -6.38 -22.61 -1.99
N GLU A 91 -5.19 -22.15 -1.62
CA GLU A 91 -4.18 -21.67 -2.57
C GLU A 91 -3.61 -22.81 -3.41
N GLN A 92 -3.26 -23.94 -2.77
CA GLN A 92 -2.81 -25.15 -3.46
C GLN A 92 -3.88 -25.71 -4.42
N GLU A 93 -5.16 -25.72 -4.01
CA GLU A 93 -6.26 -26.19 -4.86
C GLU A 93 -6.43 -25.30 -6.10
N LYS A 94 -6.33 -23.97 -5.94
CA LYS A 94 -6.36 -23.02 -7.06
C LYS A 94 -5.18 -23.19 -8.01
N GLU A 95 -3.99 -23.47 -7.47
CA GLU A 95 -2.80 -23.72 -8.27
C GLU A 95 -2.95 -25.01 -9.10
N GLN A 96 -3.45 -26.09 -8.48
CA GLN A 96 -3.76 -27.34 -9.17
C GLN A 96 -4.85 -27.17 -10.24
N GLU A 97 -5.87 -26.36 -9.98
CA GLU A 97 -6.92 -26.07 -10.96
C GLU A 97 -6.36 -25.33 -12.18
N LYS A 98 -5.48 -24.34 -11.96
CA LYS A 98 -4.77 -23.64 -13.04
C LYS A 98 -3.89 -24.59 -13.86
N GLU A 99 -3.15 -25.47 -13.19
CA GLU A 99 -2.29 -26.46 -13.84
C GLU A 99 -3.10 -27.44 -14.70
N ARG A 100 -4.23 -27.95 -14.19
CA ARG A 100 -5.13 -28.82 -14.96
C ARG A 100 -5.74 -28.09 -16.17
N ALA A 101 -6.10 -26.82 -16.03
CA ALA A 101 -6.63 -26.02 -17.13
C ALA A 101 -5.58 -25.81 -18.24
N LEU A 102 -4.33 -25.54 -17.87
CA LEU A 102 -3.21 -25.43 -18.81
C LEU A 102 -2.95 -26.76 -19.54
N ALA A 103 -2.94 -27.88 -18.80
CA ALA A 103 -2.76 -29.21 -19.37
C ALA A 103 -3.89 -29.60 -20.34
N ALA A 104 -5.15 -29.27 -20.01
CA ALA A 104 -6.29 -29.51 -20.89
C ALA A 104 -6.17 -28.71 -22.20
N LYS A 105 -5.75 -27.45 -22.13
CA LYS A 105 -5.53 -26.59 -23.30
C LYS A 105 -4.41 -27.12 -24.20
N GLN A 106 -3.31 -27.60 -23.63
CA GLN A 106 -2.22 -28.24 -24.38
C GLN A 106 -2.67 -29.56 -25.04
N ALA A 107 -3.45 -30.38 -24.33
CA ALA A 107 -3.97 -31.64 -24.89
C ALA A 107 -4.93 -31.41 -26.08
N GLU A 108 -5.74 -30.35 -26.03
CA GLU A 108 -6.62 -29.96 -27.13
C GLU A 108 -5.84 -29.51 -28.37
N LYS A 109 -4.81 -28.67 -28.19
CA LYS A 109 -3.89 -28.27 -29.27
C LYS A 109 -3.22 -29.48 -29.92
N ASN A 110 -2.74 -30.43 -29.13
CA ASN A 110 -2.11 -31.66 -29.64
C ASN A 110 -3.08 -32.56 -30.41
N LYS A 111 -4.35 -32.63 -29.99
CA LYS A 111 -5.40 -33.34 -30.74
C LYS A 111 -5.69 -32.67 -32.07
N GLN A 112 -5.79 -31.34 -32.11
CA GLN A 112 -5.99 -30.58 -33.35
C GLN A 112 -4.82 -30.80 -34.33
N LYS A 113 -3.57 -30.71 -33.85
CA LYS A 113 -2.37 -31.02 -34.65
C LYS A 113 -2.40 -32.43 -35.24
N ARG A 114 -2.74 -33.44 -34.44
CA ARG A 114 -2.89 -34.83 -34.91
C ARG A 114 -4.03 -35.01 -35.92
N GLN A 115 -5.15 -34.31 -35.74
CA GLN A 115 -6.28 -34.38 -36.66
C GLN A 115 -5.93 -33.76 -38.02
N ILE A 116 -5.20 -32.64 -38.02
CA ILE A 116 -4.68 -32.00 -39.24
C ILE A 116 -3.67 -32.94 -39.94
N GLN A 117 -2.78 -33.59 -39.18
CA GLN A 117 -1.80 -34.54 -39.72
C GLN A 117 -2.44 -35.85 -40.27
N ALA A 118 -3.58 -36.29 -39.72
CA ALA A 118 -4.29 -37.48 -40.16
C ALA A 118 -5.15 -37.26 -41.43
N LEU A 119 -5.35 -36.01 -41.85
CA LEU A 119 -5.97 -35.67 -43.14
C LEU A 119 -4.86 -35.67 -44.19
N SER A 120 -4.92 -36.60 -45.15
CA SER A 120 -3.91 -36.78 -46.20
C SER A 120 -3.94 -35.68 -47.28
N PHE A 121 -3.68 -34.44 -46.91
CA PHE A 121 -3.23 -33.41 -47.84
C PHE A 121 -1.75 -33.17 -47.59
N ASN A 122 -0.92 -33.81 -48.41
CA ASN A 122 0.49 -33.51 -48.52
C ASN A 122 0.61 -32.23 -49.35
N LEU A 123 0.46 -31.07 -48.70
CA LEU A 123 0.90 -29.79 -49.28
C LEU A 123 2.27 -29.47 -48.68
N ASP A 124 3.28 -30.12 -49.24
CA ASP A 124 4.66 -29.70 -49.11
C ASP A 124 4.83 -28.47 -49.99
N GLU A 125 4.50 -27.30 -49.45
CA GLU A 125 5.16 -26.02 -49.73
C GLU A 125 4.55 -24.92 -48.83
N GLU A 126 5.41 -24.43 -47.93
CA GLU A 126 5.44 -23.06 -47.43
C GLU A 126 4.20 -22.51 -46.67
N SER A 127 4.19 -22.76 -45.35
CA SER A 127 3.57 -21.85 -44.40
C SER A 127 4.40 -21.84 -43.11
N GLU A 128 5.47 -21.05 -43.13
CA GLU A 128 6.08 -20.52 -41.92
C GLU A 128 5.07 -19.61 -41.21
N GLN A 129 4.43 -20.07 -40.12
CA GLN A 129 4.06 -19.16 -39.05
C GLN A 129 3.83 -19.87 -37.70
N SER A 130 4.79 -19.61 -36.81
CA SER A 130 4.64 -19.23 -35.39
C SER A 130 3.98 -20.19 -34.38
N ASP A 131 4.83 -20.51 -33.39
CA ASP A 131 4.56 -20.52 -31.94
C ASP A 131 4.07 -21.80 -31.27
N GLU A 132 5.03 -22.59 -30.77
CA GLU A 132 4.92 -23.17 -29.42
C GLU A 132 6.27 -23.14 -28.67
N GLU A 133 6.38 -22.21 -27.73
CA GLU A 133 7.19 -22.38 -26.51
C GLU A 133 6.44 -23.29 -25.51
N SER A 134 7.12 -24.32 -25.03
CA SER A 134 7.16 -24.66 -23.60
C SER A 134 8.25 -25.70 -23.31
N ASP A 135 9.42 -25.21 -22.90
CA ASP A 135 10.28 -25.78 -21.86
C ASP A 135 9.44 -25.91 -20.56
N ALA A 136 9.61 -26.79 -19.58
CA ALA A 136 10.56 -27.85 -19.24
C ALA A 136 10.05 -28.52 -17.94
N LYS A 137 10.52 -29.74 -17.63
CA LYS A 137 11.36 -30.06 -16.44
C LYS A 137 11.11 -31.46 -15.83
N SER A 138 12.20 -32.24 -15.80
CA SER A 138 12.66 -33.15 -14.72
C SER A 138 13.84 -33.94 -15.32
N ASP A 139 14.94 -34.33 -14.68
CA ASP A 139 15.54 -34.14 -13.38
C ASP A 139 17.00 -34.66 -13.53
N LYS A 140 17.89 -34.32 -12.60
CA LYS A 140 19.29 -34.79 -12.57
C LYS A 140 19.37 -36.32 -12.41
N SER A 141 20.25 -36.98 -13.18
CA SER A 141 21.44 -37.71 -12.68
C SER A 141 21.97 -38.79 -13.65
N GLU A 142 23.29 -38.72 -13.88
CA GLU A 142 24.24 -39.81 -14.19
C GLU A 142 24.03 -40.75 -15.40
N LYS A 143 24.83 -40.55 -16.48
CA LYS A 143 25.93 -41.46 -16.90
C LYS A 143 26.46 -41.12 -18.30
N SER A 144 27.78 -41.05 -18.38
CA SER A 144 28.66 -41.67 -19.39
C SER A 144 28.35 -41.53 -20.89
N LYS A 145 29.22 -40.78 -21.56
CA LYS A 145 29.71 -40.91 -22.95
C LYS A 145 28.97 -41.92 -23.85
N ASN A 146 28.23 -41.42 -24.83
CA ASN A 146 28.25 -42.01 -26.17
C ASN A 146 27.88 -40.98 -27.25
N GLU A 147 28.58 -41.04 -28.37
CA GLU A 147 28.43 -40.16 -29.54
C GLU A 147 27.06 -40.34 -30.22
N SER A 148 26.36 -39.23 -30.47
CA SER A 148 25.43 -39.11 -31.60
C SER A 148 25.09 -37.64 -31.82
N TYR A 149 25.25 -37.18 -33.06
CA TYR A 149 24.95 -35.83 -33.52
C TYR A 149 23.45 -35.55 -33.39
N GLY A 150 23.05 -34.77 -32.38
CA GLY A 150 21.74 -34.13 -32.31
C GLY A 150 21.87 -32.62 -32.59
N PRO A 151 20.92 -31.98 -33.31
CA PRO A 151 21.03 -30.57 -33.63
C PRO A 151 20.91 -29.75 -32.33
N VAL A 152 21.97 -29.00 -32.00
CA VAL A 152 21.89 -27.93 -31.00
C VAL A 152 20.95 -26.89 -31.58
N ILE A 153 19.69 -26.86 -31.12
CA ILE A 153 18.76 -25.78 -31.43
C ILE A 153 19.29 -24.53 -30.73
N LYS A 154 20.22 -23.83 -31.38
CA LYS A 154 20.56 -22.45 -31.03
C LYS A 154 19.26 -21.69 -31.20
N LYS A 155 18.67 -21.23 -30.08
CA LYS A 155 17.52 -20.32 -30.12
C LYS A 155 17.82 -19.27 -31.19
N ILE A 156 16.97 -19.19 -32.21
CA ILE A 156 17.10 -18.19 -33.28
C ILE A 156 17.00 -16.84 -32.59
N LYS A 157 18.14 -16.24 -32.31
CA LYS A 157 18.21 -14.89 -31.79
C LYS A 157 18.03 -13.98 -32.99
N LYS A 158 16.98 -13.15 -32.95
CA LYS A 158 16.87 -12.00 -33.83
C LYS A 158 18.12 -11.13 -33.65
N ASN A 159 18.52 -10.42 -34.69
CA ASN A 159 19.72 -9.58 -34.70
C ASN A 159 19.67 -8.61 -33.49
N PRO A 160 20.68 -8.58 -32.59
CA PRO A 160 20.63 -7.81 -31.34
C PRO A 160 20.55 -6.28 -31.54
N ASP A 161 20.83 -5.79 -32.74
CA ASP A 161 20.75 -4.35 -33.08
C ASP A 161 19.35 -3.90 -33.52
N VAL A 162 18.38 -4.82 -33.66
CA VAL A 162 17.00 -4.48 -34.02
C VAL A 162 16.20 -4.28 -32.74
N ASP A 163 15.65 -3.08 -32.55
CA ASP A 163 14.81 -2.74 -31.39
C ASP A 163 13.54 -3.61 -31.34
N THR A 164 13.49 -4.53 -30.37
CA THR A 164 12.32 -5.38 -30.10
C THR A 164 11.46 -4.86 -28.93
N SER A 165 11.63 -3.60 -28.52
CA SER A 165 10.86 -2.95 -27.43
C SER A 165 9.34 -3.03 -27.61
N PHE A 166 8.87 -3.06 -28.86
CA PHE A 166 7.45 -3.10 -29.23
C PHE A 166 6.82 -4.51 -29.17
N LEU A 167 7.62 -5.58 -29.12
CA LEU A 167 7.12 -6.94 -28.98
C LEU A 167 6.82 -7.25 -27.50
N PRO A 168 5.66 -7.88 -27.19
CA PRO A 168 5.39 -8.41 -25.86
C PRO A 168 6.43 -9.46 -25.47
N ASP A 169 7.39 -9.05 -24.64
CA ASP A 169 8.47 -9.90 -24.13
C ASP A 169 8.24 -10.16 -22.64
N ARG A 170 7.89 -11.41 -22.31
CA ARG A 170 7.59 -11.81 -20.92
C ARG A 170 8.79 -11.61 -19.98
N GLU A 171 10.01 -11.89 -20.45
CA GLU A 171 11.23 -11.62 -19.66
C GLU A 171 11.43 -10.12 -19.38
N ARG A 172 11.09 -9.24 -20.34
CA ARG A 172 11.18 -7.77 -20.17
C ARG A 172 10.13 -7.25 -19.20
N GLU A 173 8.90 -7.72 -19.30
CA GLU A 173 7.83 -7.38 -18.35
C GLU A 173 8.16 -7.87 -16.93
N GLU A 174 8.79 -9.04 -16.79
CA GLU A 174 9.26 -9.55 -15.50
C GLU A 174 10.43 -8.72 -14.95
N GLU A 175 11.35 -8.24 -15.79
CA GLU A 175 12.40 -7.29 -15.40
C GLU A 175 11.84 -5.92 -14.97
N GLU A 176 10.88 -5.38 -15.72
CA GLU A 176 10.20 -4.14 -15.36
C GLU A 176 9.44 -4.27 -14.03
N ASN A 177 8.75 -5.40 -13.83
CA ASN A 177 8.07 -5.68 -12.57
C ASN A 177 9.04 -5.83 -11.41
N ARG A 178 10.17 -6.53 -11.58
CA ARG A 178 11.23 -6.61 -10.56
C ARG A 178 11.77 -5.24 -10.21
N LEU A 179 12.12 -4.42 -11.21
CA LEU A 179 12.61 -3.06 -10.99
C LEU A 179 11.56 -2.20 -10.27
N ARG A 180 10.28 -2.35 -10.62
CA ARG A 180 9.17 -1.63 -9.97
C ARG A 180 8.97 -2.06 -8.53
N GLU A 181 9.17 -3.33 -8.21
CA GLU A 181 9.12 -3.85 -6.84
C GLU A 181 10.33 -3.37 -6.03
N GLU A 182 11.53 -3.41 -6.60
CA GLU A 182 12.75 -2.89 -5.99
C GLU A 182 12.62 -1.39 -5.66
N LEU A 183 12.19 -0.57 -6.62
CA LEU A 183 11.96 0.86 -6.40
C LEU A 183 10.89 1.12 -5.34
N ARG A 184 9.84 0.28 -5.26
CA ARG A 184 8.82 0.38 -4.21
C ARG A 184 9.41 0.06 -2.84
N GLN A 185 10.26 -0.96 -2.75
CA GLN A 185 10.94 -1.34 -1.52
C GLN A 185 11.93 -0.27 -1.08
N GLU A 186 12.77 0.23 -1.99
CA GLU A 186 13.70 1.32 -1.71
C GLU A 186 12.96 2.58 -1.24
N TRP A 187 11.86 2.93 -1.89
CA TRP A 187 11.05 4.08 -1.48
C TRP A 187 10.50 3.87 -0.08
N ALA A 188 9.95 2.68 0.23
CA ALA A 188 9.46 2.36 1.56
C ALA A 188 10.58 2.35 2.63
N GLN A 189 11.76 1.86 2.28
CA GLN A 189 12.93 1.85 3.16
C GLN A 189 13.43 3.28 3.44
N LYS A 190 13.54 4.12 2.42
CA LYS A 190 13.92 5.54 2.57
C LYS A 190 12.89 6.29 3.43
N GLN A 191 11.61 6.02 3.23
CA GLN A 191 10.53 6.55 4.07
C GLN A 191 10.64 6.08 5.52
N ASN A 192 10.92 4.79 5.74
CA ASN A 192 11.07 4.25 7.07
C ASN A 192 12.33 4.79 7.77
N ALA A 193 13.45 4.89 7.06
CA ALA A 193 14.68 5.49 7.58
C ALA A 193 14.45 6.93 8.07
N LEU A 194 13.79 7.77 7.27
CA LEU A 194 13.47 9.14 7.68
C LEU A 194 12.50 9.18 8.87
N LYS A 195 11.59 8.20 8.99
CA LYS A 195 10.70 8.07 10.15
C LYS A 195 11.41 7.57 11.40
N GLU A 196 12.45 6.76 11.24
CA GLU A 196 13.21 6.16 12.34
C GLU A 196 14.24 7.10 12.94
N GLU A 197 14.66 8.15 12.21
CA GLU A 197 15.53 9.21 12.73
C GLU A 197 15.00 9.77 14.06
N GLU A 198 15.89 9.86 15.05
CA GLU A 198 15.56 10.36 16.37
C GLU A 198 15.64 11.89 16.40
N ILE A 199 14.73 12.49 17.16
CA ILE A 199 14.54 13.92 17.33
C ILE A 199 14.42 14.20 18.83
N GLU A 200 15.12 15.22 19.30
CA GLU A 200 14.86 15.81 20.61
C GLU A 200 13.76 16.87 20.51
N ILE A 201 12.62 16.62 21.18
CA ILE A 201 11.52 17.57 21.25
C ILE A 201 11.52 18.22 22.62
N THR A 202 11.74 19.53 22.63
CA THR A 202 11.54 20.36 23.81
C THR A 202 10.06 20.72 23.94
N PHE A 203 9.45 20.39 25.08
CA PHE A 203 8.10 20.81 25.44
C PHE A 203 8.06 21.51 26.80
N SER A 204 6.99 22.26 27.06
CA SER A 204 6.73 22.96 28.32
C SER A 204 5.33 22.60 28.79
N TYR A 205 5.20 21.99 29.97
CA TYR A 205 3.89 21.76 30.57
C TYR A 205 3.38 23.06 31.21
N TRP A 206 2.12 23.40 30.94
CA TRP A 206 1.53 24.66 31.37
C TRP A 206 0.32 24.41 32.27
N ASP A 207 0.49 24.74 33.55
CA ASP A 207 -0.54 24.75 34.61
C ASP A 207 -0.81 26.17 35.15
N GLY A 208 -0.13 27.17 34.58
CA GLY A 208 -0.02 28.54 35.11
C GLY A 208 1.44 28.97 35.25
N SER A 209 2.35 28.00 35.39
CA SER A 209 3.80 28.17 35.23
C SER A 209 4.31 27.24 34.13
N GLY A 210 5.38 27.64 33.44
CA GLY A 210 5.95 26.85 32.34
C GLY A 210 7.04 25.90 32.82
N HIS A 211 6.79 24.59 32.74
CA HIS A 211 7.76 23.55 33.11
C HIS A 211 8.39 22.94 31.86
N ARG A 212 9.55 23.47 31.45
CA ARG A 212 10.29 23.01 30.25
C ARG A 212 10.98 21.67 30.51
N ARG A 213 10.85 20.74 29.57
CA ARG A 213 11.58 19.47 29.49
C ARG A 213 11.90 19.13 28.04
N SER A 214 12.79 18.18 27.85
CA SER A 214 13.02 17.54 26.55
C SER A 214 12.74 16.04 26.62
N VAL A 215 12.26 15.49 25.50
CA VAL A 215 12.06 14.06 25.29
C VAL A 215 12.59 13.71 23.90
N ILE A 216 13.32 12.60 23.82
CA ILE A 216 13.86 12.06 22.56
C ILE A 216 12.85 11.06 22.00
N MET A 217 12.55 11.15 20.70
CA MET A 217 11.68 10.24 19.99
C MET A 217 11.90 10.22 18.48
N LYS A 218 11.32 9.24 17.79
CA LYS A 218 11.46 9.07 16.34
C LYS A 218 10.55 10.03 15.56
N LYS A 219 10.94 10.47 14.35
CA LYS A 219 10.11 11.37 13.49
C LYS A 219 8.77 10.74 13.11
N GLY A 220 8.73 9.42 12.97
CA GLY A 220 7.52 8.66 12.65
C GLY A 220 6.50 8.56 13.78
N ASN A 221 6.84 9.02 15.00
CA ASN A 221 5.92 8.98 16.11
C ASN A 221 4.81 10.02 15.95
N SER A 222 3.62 9.66 16.42
CA SER A 222 2.48 10.59 16.43
C SER A 222 2.55 11.56 17.61
N ILE A 223 1.85 12.68 17.48
CA ILE A 223 1.71 13.63 18.59
C ILE A 223 1.07 12.98 19.81
N TYR A 224 0.13 12.06 19.61
CA TYR A 224 -0.42 11.26 20.70
C TYR A 224 0.66 10.49 21.47
N GLN A 225 1.61 9.86 20.77
CA GLN A 225 2.73 9.17 21.40
C GLN A 225 3.67 10.14 22.12
N LEU A 226 3.91 11.34 21.58
CA LEU A 226 4.61 12.41 22.29
C LEU A 226 3.90 12.74 23.59
N LEU A 227 2.60 13.02 23.55
CA LEU A 227 1.82 13.37 24.73
C LEU A 227 1.85 12.26 25.78
N GLN A 228 1.78 11.00 25.36
CA GLN A 228 1.93 9.85 26.26
C GLN A 228 3.29 9.83 26.97
N ARG A 229 4.39 10.08 26.22
CA ARG A 229 5.74 10.17 26.81
C ARG A 229 5.90 11.38 27.72
N CYS A 230 5.37 12.54 27.34
CA CYS A 230 5.32 13.73 28.18
C CYS A 230 4.60 13.42 29.50
N LEU A 231 3.48 12.71 29.43
CA LEU A 231 2.67 12.33 30.57
C LEU A 231 3.44 11.38 31.51
N GLU A 232 4.18 10.40 30.98
CA GLU A 232 5.07 9.52 31.77
C GLU A 232 6.13 10.30 32.56
N VAL A 233 6.76 11.30 31.93
CA VAL A 233 7.74 12.16 32.60
C VAL A 233 7.07 13.05 33.64
N LEU A 234 5.94 13.67 33.31
CA LEU A 234 5.21 14.58 34.19
C LEU A 234 4.57 13.86 35.39
N ARG A 235 4.16 12.59 35.26
CA ARG A 235 3.57 11.78 36.35
C ARG A 235 4.48 11.60 37.57
N ARG A 236 5.79 11.75 37.38
CA ARG A 236 6.77 11.68 38.48
C ARG A 236 6.69 12.91 39.37
N GLU A 237 6.31 14.06 38.83
CA GLU A 237 6.33 15.35 39.52
C GLU A 237 4.94 15.87 39.86
N PHE A 238 3.94 15.59 39.01
CA PHE A 238 2.57 16.04 39.19
C PHE A 238 1.66 14.82 39.43
N SER A 239 1.18 14.67 40.67
CA SER A 239 0.22 13.64 41.04
C SER A 239 -1.14 13.82 40.34
N GLU A 240 -1.50 15.06 40.01
CA GLU A 240 -2.74 15.43 39.32
C GLU A 240 -2.85 14.83 37.91
N LEU A 241 -1.72 14.60 37.24
CA LEU A 241 -1.67 14.00 35.91
C LEU A 241 -1.71 12.46 35.93
N LYS A 242 -1.77 11.81 37.10
CA LYS A 242 -1.83 10.35 37.20
C LYS A 242 -3.15 9.77 36.67
N THR A 243 -4.25 10.48 36.87
CA THR A 243 -5.60 10.04 36.44
C THR A 243 -5.91 10.44 35.00
N VAL A 244 -5.16 11.39 34.45
CA VAL A 244 -5.36 11.95 33.12
C VAL A 244 -4.76 11.01 32.05
N MET A 245 -5.44 10.92 30.91
CA MET A 245 -4.99 10.21 29.71
C MET A 245 -4.43 11.18 28.66
N ALA A 246 -3.58 10.69 27.75
CA ALA A 246 -2.98 11.53 26.71
C ALA A 246 -4.01 12.22 25.80
N ASP A 247 -5.22 11.67 25.67
CA ASP A 247 -6.30 12.25 24.85
C ASP A 247 -6.90 13.54 25.45
N GLN A 248 -6.74 13.73 26.77
CA GLN A 248 -7.16 14.95 27.46
C GLN A 248 -6.09 16.04 27.43
N LEU A 249 -4.90 15.75 26.91
CA LEU A 249 -3.85 16.74 26.69
C LEU A 249 -3.97 17.33 25.29
N MET A 250 -3.42 18.52 25.12
CA MET A 250 -3.32 19.23 23.86
C MET A 250 -1.88 19.70 23.69
N TYR A 251 -1.37 19.57 22.47
CA TYR A 251 -0.05 20.07 22.10
C TYR A 251 -0.18 21.32 21.26
N VAL A 252 0.50 22.39 21.68
CA VAL A 252 0.49 23.69 21.01
C VAL A 252 1.90 24.08 20.62
N LYS A 253 2.15 24.36 19.35
CA LYS A 253 3.45 24.78 18.84
C LYS A 253 3.27 25.97 17.92
N GLU A 254 4.04 27.04 18.13
CA GLU A 254 3.93 28.31 17.38
C GLU A 254 2.50 28.85 17.23
N ASP A 255 1.73 28.84 18.33
CA ASP A 255 0.32 29.24 18.39
C ASP A 255 -0.64 28.37 17.54
N LEU A 256 -0.21 27.17 17.15
CA LEU A 256 -1.03 26.18 16.46
C LEU A 256 -1.26 24.97 17.36
N ILE A 257 -2.53 24.62 17.54
CA ILE A 257 -2.96 23.41 18.23
C ILE A 257 -2.82 22.26 17.23
N LEU A 258 -1.89 21.35 17.51
CA LEU A 258 -1.64 20.22 16.62
C LEU A 258 -2.56 19.02 16.98
N PRO A 259 -3.26 18.43 16.00
CA PRO A 259 -4.08 17.24 16.23
C PRO A 259 -3.28 15.99 16.59
N HIS A 260 -3.91 15.06 17.32
CA HIS A 260 -3.26 13.88 17.90
C HIS A 260 -2.80 12.82 16.88
N HIS A 261 -3.43 12.81 15.70
CA HIS A 261 -3.20 11.81 14.66
C HIS A 261 -2.05 12.14 13.71
N TYR A 262 -1.57 13.39 13.71
CA TYR A 262 -0.43 13.76 12.88
C TYR A 262 0.89 13.23 13.45
N THR A 263 1.81 12.93 12.56
CA THR A 263 3.19 12.53 12.90
C THR A 263 4.16 13.68 12.70
N PHE A 264 5.30 13.67 13.39
CA PHE A 264 6.33 14.68 13.16
C PHE A 264 6.80 14.65 11.71
N TYR A 265 6.93 13.45 11.13
CA TYR A 265 7.22 13.23 9.73
C TYR A 265 6.33 14.06 8.79
N ASP A 266 5.01 14.11 9.02
CA ASP A 266 4.08 14.86 8.18
C ASP A 266 4.38 16.37 8.19
N PHE A 267 4.70 16.94 9.35
CA PHE A 267 5.05 18.35 9.49
C PHE A 267 6.40 18.68 8.84
N ILE A 268 7.33 17.71 8.83
CA ILE A 268 8.65 17.85 8.21
C ILE A 268 8.53 17.87 6.70
N VAL A 269 7.80 16.91 6.13
CA VAL A 269 7.60 16.82 4.68
C VAL A 269 6.85 18.03 4.15
N THR A 270 5.81 18.47 4.85
CA THR A 270 5.03 19.64 4.46
C THR A 270 5.74 20.96 4.74
N LYS A 271 6.90 20.94 5.44
CA LYS A 271 7.62 22.11 5.94
C LYS A 271 6.65 23.10 6.60
N ALA A 272 5.75 22.57 7.42
CA ALA A 272 4.65 23.34 7.97
C ALA A 272 5.18 24.55 8.77
N ARG A 273 4.76 25.74 8.36
CA ARG A 273 5.07 27.00 9.04
C ARG A 273 3.92 27.40 9.95
N GLY A 274 4.26 27.78 11.17
CA GLY A 274 3.34 28.43 12.09
C GLY A 274 3.39 29.94 12.00
N LYS A 275 2.62 30.60 12.87
CA LYS A 275 2.52 32.07 12.88
C LYS A 275 3.83 32.77 13.24
N SER A 276 4.76 32.05 13.89
CA SER A 276 6.02 32.56 14.43
C SER A 276 7.28 31.97 13.76
N GLY A 277 7.12 31.23 12.67
CA GLY A 277 8.22 30.55 11.97
C GLY A 277 7.94 29.07 11.72
N PRO A 278 8.93 28.28 11.27
CA PRO A 278 8.78 26.84 11.08
C PRO A 278 8.27 26.13 12.35
N LEU A 279 7.32 25.20 12.21
CA LEU A 279 6.83 24.43 13.37
C LEU A 279 7.91 23.57 13.98
N PHE A 280 8.84 23.08 13.18
CA PHE A 280 9.99 22.38 13.67
C PHE A 280 11.18 22.61 12.75
N THR A 281 12.30 23.01 13.34
CA THR A 281 13.59 23.07 12.67
C THR A 281 14.34 21.78 12.99
N PHE A 282 14.36 20.84 12.05
CA PHE A 282 15.12 19.59 12.17
C PHE A 282 16.24 19.49 11.15
N ASP A 283 16.56 20.60 10.47
CA ASP A 283 17.75 20.65 9.65
C ASP A 283 18.97 20.63 10.57
N VAL A 284 19.89 19.71 10.27
CA VAL A 284 21.14 19.48 10.97
C VAL A 284 21.88 20.82 11.09
N HIS A 285 21.76 21.46 12.24
CA HIS A 285 22.79 22.36 12.71
C HIS A 285 23.64 21.56 13.68
N ASP A 286 24.47 20.69 13.10
CA ASP A 286 25.80 20.47 13.67
C ASP A 286 26.46 21.86 13.80
N ASP A 287 27.08 22.09 14.95
CA ASP A 287 27.75 23.32 15.39
C ASP A 287 28.32 24.23 14.28
N ILE A 288 27.78 25.44 14.14
CA ILE A 288 28.56 26.61 13.69
C ILE A 288 28.21 27.81 14.58
N ARG A 289 28.72 27.82 15.81
CA ARG A 289 29.03 29.08 16.50
C ARG A 289 30.47 29.49 16.16
N VAL A 290 30.69 29.92 14.93
CA VAL A 290 31.71 30.93 14.63
C VAL A 290 31.16 31.83 13.53
N MET A 291 31.03 33.10 13.86
CA MET A 291 30.68 34.25 13.00
C MET A 291 29.21 34.68 13.02
N HIS A 292 29.04 35.84 13.63
CA HIS A 292 27.81 36.59 13.78
C HIS A 292 27.44 37.20 12.42
N ASP A 293 26.72 36.46 11.58
CA ASP A 293 26.07 37.00 10.37
C ASP A 293 24.63 37.44 10.73
N ALA A 294 24.30 38.70 10.47
CA ALA A 294 23.03 39.33 10.82
C ALA A 294 21.94 39.17 9.72
N SER A 295 22.19 38.38 8.68
CA SER A 295 21.23 38.05 7.63
C SER A 295 20.40 36.79 7.91
N VAL A 296 20.81 36.00 8.90
CA VAL A 296 20.11 34.77 9.31
C VAL A 296 19.24 35.13 10.52
N GLU A 297 17.92 35.01 10.37
CA GLU A 297 16.99 35.18 11.47
C GLU A 297 17.42 34.26 12.62
N THR A 298 17.50 34.80 13.84
CA THR A 298 17.71 33.96 15.02
C THR A 298 16.42 33.16 15.23
N GLU A 299 16.33 32.00 14.58
CA GLU A 299 15.18 31.09 14.53
C GLU A 299 14.98 30.35 15.86
N GLU A 300 14.70 31.08 16.95
CA GLU A 300 14.35 30.48 18.24
C GLU A 300 12.94 29.89 18.18
N SER A 301 12.83 28.67 17.64
CA SER A 301 11.63 27.85 17.70
C SER A 301 11.14 27.72 19.15
N HIS A 302 10.00 28.32 19.50
CA HIS A 302 9.46 28.32 20.85
C HIS A 302 9.14 26.90 21.34
N ALA A 303 9.52 26.54 22.56
CA ALA A 303 9.19 25.21 23.10
C ALA A 303 7.68 24.91 22.99
N GLY A 304 7.33 23.71 22.54
CA GLY A 304 5.92 23.30 22.38
C GLY A 304 5.23 23.25 23.74
N LYS A 305 4.03 23.81 23.87
CA LYS A 305 3.27 23.84 25.11
C LYS A 305 2.36 22.63 25.21
N VAL A 306 2.39 21.93 26.33
CA VAL A 306 1.49 20.80 26.65
C VAL A 306 0.51 21.25 27.71
N LEU A 307 -0.78 21.16 27.41
CA LEU A 307 -1.86 21.68 28.26
C LEU A 307 -2.98 20.67 28.41
N LEU A 308 -3.74 20.77 29.50
CA LEU A 308 -5.00 20.04 29.63
C LEU A 308 -6.08 20.70 28.76
N ARG A 309 -6.89 19.89 28.07
CA ARG A 309 -8.06 20.35 27.30
C ARG A 309 -9.02 21.17 28.17
N SER A 310 -9.28 20.69 29.39
CA SER A 310 -10.14 21.38 30.36
C SER A 310 -9.57 22.74 30.81
N TRP A 311 -8.25 22.90 30.82
CA TRP A 311 -7.60 24.18 31.08
C TRP A 311 -7.77 25.13 29.89
N TYR A 312 -7.54 24.62 28.66
CA TYR A 312 -7.69 25.40 27.44
C TYR A 312 -9.12 25.92 27.26
N GLU A 313 -10.14 25.08 27.43
CA GLU A 313 -11.53 25.51 27.26
C GLU A 313 -11.96 26.61 28.23
N ARG A 314 -11.45 26.58 29.46
CA ARG A 314 -11.69 27.63 30.47
C ARG A 314 -10.93 28.91 30.12
N ASN A 315 -9.69 28.81 29.66
CA ASN A 315 -8.79 29.96 29.51
C ASN A 315 -8.59 30.45 28.07
N LYS A 316 -9.27 29.87 27.08
CA LYS A 316 -9.16 30.24 25.65
C LYS A 316 -9.49 31.71 25.34
N HIS A 317 -10.10 32.43 26.26
CA HIS A 317 -10.42 33.85 26.11
C HIS A 317 -9.32 34.77 26.65
N ILE A 318 -8.31 34.21 27.32
CA ILE A 318 -7.22 34.93 27.98
C ILE A 318 -5.94 34.72 27.16
N PHE A 319 -5.12 35.76 27.05
CA PHE A 319 -3.80 35.67 26.42
C PHE A 319 -2.85 34.76 27.26
N PRO A 320 -2.07 33.85 26.65
CA PRO A 320 -1.85 33.65 25.20
C PRO A 320 -2.80 32.64 24.52
N ALA A 321 -3.63 31.92 25.28
CA ALA A 321 -4.48 30.85 24.75
C ALA A 321 -5.49 31.33 23.69
N SER A 322 -5.90 32.60 23.75
CA SER A 322 -6.79 33.23 22.77
C SER A 322 -6.23 33.35 21.35
N ARG A 323 -4.91 33.21 21.18
CA ARG A 323 -4.26 33.30 19.87
C ARG A 323 -4.12 31.94 19.17
N TRP A 324 -4.33 30.85 19.92
CA TRP A 324 -4.12 29.50 19.43
C TRP A 324 -5.21 29.10 18.45
N GLU A 325 -4.81 28.69 17.25
CA GLU A 325 -5.71 28.19 16.20
C GLU A 325 -5.49 26.69 15.99
N PRO A 326 -6.52 25.91 15.61
CA PRO A 326 -6.31 24.55 15.15
C PRO A 326 -5.42 24.53 13.90
N PHE A 327 -4.49 23.56 13.85
CA PHE A 327 -3.65 23.37 12.69
C PHE A 327 -4.49 22.99 11.46
N ASP A 328 -4.32 23.75 10.38
CA ASP A 328 -4.89 23.46 9.07
C ASP A 328 -3.73 23.32 8.06
N PRO A 329 -3.51 22.13 7.48
CA PRO A 329 -2.44 21.89 6.50
C PRO A 329 -2.54 22.77 5.25
N THR A 330 -3.73 23.29 4.93
CA THR A 330 -3.97 24.05 3.69
C THR A 330 -3.65 25.54 3.83
N LYS A 331 -3.49 26.04 5.06
CA LYS A 331 -3.28 27.45 5.35
C LYS A 331 -1.78 27.72 5.54
N SER A 332 -1.18 28.49 4.63
CA SER A 332 0.21 28.93 4.80
C SER A 332 0.27 30.15 5.73
N TYR A 333 1.11 30.05 6.75
CA TYR A 333 1.36 31.14 7.71
C TYR A 333 2.67 31.84 7.36
N ASP A 334 2.75 32.45 6.17
CA ASP A 334 3.99 33.05 5.65
C ASP A 334 4.33 34.43 6.26
N LYS A 335 3.42 35.05 7.02
CA LYS A 335 3.62 36.40 7.58
C LYS A 335 3.43 36.43 9.09
N TYR A 336 4.54 36.70 9.80
CA TYR A 336 4.55 37.06 11.21
C TYR A 336 3.71 38.32 11.44
N THR A 337 2.48 38.15 11.92
CA THR A 337 1.59 39.26 12.27
C THR A 337 1.46 39.34 13.78
N VAL A 338 2.54 39.74 14.45
CA VAL A 338 2.47 40.21 15.83
C VAL A 338 2.21 41.70 15.80
N SER A 339 0.92 42.05 15.87
CA SER A 339 0.49 43.41 16.17
C SER A 339 0.70 43.68 17.66
N ASP A 340 1.94 43.91 18.08
CA ASP A 340 2.21 44.51 19.37
C ASP A 340 1.73 45.97 19.34
N LYS A 341 0.50 46.20 19.80
CA LYS A 341 -0.06 47.55 19.99
C LYS A 341 0.73 48.41 20.99
N ASN A 342 1.72 47.85 21.68
CA ASN A 342 2.55 48.55 22.66
C ASN A 342 3.80 49.23 22.10
N LYS A 343 4.23 48.96 20.85
CA LYS A 343 5.49 49.54 20.32
C LYS A 343 5.42 51.04 19.96
N LYS A 344 4.21 51.64 19.90
CA LYS A 344 4.04 53.07 19.57
C LYS A 344 4.24 54.03 20.75
N LYS A 345 4.41 53.55 21.98
CA LYS A 345 4.61 54.44 23.14
C LYS A 345 6.06 54.84 23.41
N ASP A 346 7.03 54.13 22.85
CA ASP A 346 8.45 54.38 23.12
C ASP A 346 9.16 55.23 22.06
N LEU A 347 8.44 55.73 21.05
CA LEU A 347 8.98 56.56 19.96
C LEU A 347 8.60 58.04 20.05
N ILE A 348 8.01 58.47 21.17
CA ILE A 348 7.80 59.89 21.47
C ILE A 348 8.46 60.18 22.80
N LYS A 349 9.75 60.47 22.77
CA LYS A 349 10.40 61.30 23.77
C LYS A 349 11.51 62.12 23.15
#